data_AF-A0A376VZU5-F1
#
_entry.id   AF-A0A376VZU5-F1
#
_cell.length_a   1.000
_cell.length_b   1.000
_cell.length_c   1.000
_cell.angle_alpha   90.00
_cell.angle_beta   90.00
_cell.angle_gamma   90.00
#
_symmetry.space_group_name_H-M   'P 1'
#
loop_
_entity.id
_entity.type
_entity.pdbx_description
1 polymer ?
#
loop_
_entity_poly.entity_id
_entity_poly.type
_entity_poly.pdbx_seq_one_letter_code
_entity_poly.pdbx_strand_id
1 'polypeptide(L)'
;MVKACKEAGVTFMAGHIMNFFNGVQYARKLIKEGVIGEILSCHTKRNGWENKQERLSWKKMKEQSGGHLYHHIHELDCVQHLLGEIPETVTMIGGNLAHSGPGFGNEDDMLFMTLEFPSGKLATLEWGSAFNWPEHYVIINGTKGSIKIDMQETAGSLRIGGQTKHFLVHETQEEDDDRRKGNMTSEMDGAIAYGHPGKKNTIMACQFNKKGNVIPP
;
A
#
# COMPACT_ATOMS: atom_id res chain seq x y z
N MET A 1 19.14 -10.45 -10.00
CA MET A 1 18.72 -9.21 -10.70
C MET A 1 19.63 -8.05 -10.33
N VAL A 2 19.55 -7.47 -9.12
CA VAL A 2 20.38 -6.30 -8.72
C VAL A 2 21.88 -6.47 -8.97
N LYS A 3 22.49 -7.59 -8.52
CA LYS A 3 23.93 -7.86 -8.73
C LYS A 3 24.30 -7.89 -10.21
N ALA A 4 23.52 -8.59 -11.04
CA ALA A 4 23.74 -8.69 -12.48
C ALA A 4 23.67 -7.31 -13.16
N CYS A 5 22.69 -6.46 -12.82
CA CYS A 5 22.62 -5.09 -13.35
C CYS A 5 23.83 -4.25 -12.92
N LYS A 6 24.27 -4.41 -11.67
CA LYS A 6 25.44 -3.71 -11.13
C LYS A 6 26.73 -4.15 -11.82
N GLU A 7 26.92 -5.45 -12.02
CA GLU A 7 28.05 -6.04 -12.76
C GLU A 7 28.07 -5.59 -14.22
N ALA A 8 26.91 -5.47 -14.84
CA ALA A 8 26.76 -4.97 -16.22
C ALA A 8 26.85 -3.43 -16.34
N GLY A 9 26.93 -2.68 -15.23
CA GLY A 9 27.00 -1.22 -15.26
C GLY A 9 25.75 -0.51 -15.79
N VAL A 10 24.57 -1.15 -15.70
CA VAL A 10 23.30 -0.59 -16.18
C VAL A 10 22.41 -0.10 -15.04
N THR A 11 21.62 0.94 -15.31
CA THR A 11 20.63 1.45 -14.35
C THR A 11 19.52 0.42 -14.11
N PHE A 12 19.18 0.19 -12.85
CA PHE A 12 18.07 -0.67 -12.44
C PHE A 12 17.13 0.09 -11.50
N MET A 13 15.94 0.43 -12.00
CA MET A 13 14.90 1.12 -11.22
C MET A 13 13.87 0.10 -10.74
N ALA A 14 13.70 -0.03 -9.42
CA ALA A 14 12.60 -0.78 -8.86
C ALA A 14 11.30 0.03 -8.97
N GLY A 15 10.26 -0.55 -9.57
CA GLY A 15 8.97 0.11 -9.84
C GLY A 15 8.07 0.27 -8.62
N HIS A 16 8.60 0.67 -7.46
CA HIS A 16 7.83 0.85 -6.22
C HIS A 16 7.02 2.15 -6.26
N ILE A 17 5.93 2.13 -7.02
CA ILE A 17 5.15 3.32 -7.42
C ILE A 17 4.56 4.10 -6.24
N MET A 18 4.27 3.46 -5.11
CA MET A 18 3.68 4.12 -3.94
C MET A 18 4.58 5.24 -3.37
N ASN A 19 5.91 5.16 -3.57
CA ASN A 19 6.85 6.22 -3.18
C ASN A 19 6.65 7.54 -3.94
N PHE A 20 5.91 7.51 -5.04
CA PHE A 20 5.58 8.69 -5.82
C PHE A 20 4.25 9.32 -5.42
N PHE A 21 3.48 8.71 -4.50
CA PHE A 21 2.23 9.30 -4.03
C PHE A 21 2.55 10.60 -3.27
N ASN A 22 1.81 11.67 -3.58
CA ASN A 22 2.02 12.98 -2.96
C ASN A 22 1.93 12.89 -1.43
N GLY A 23 0.92 12.18 -0.93
CA GLY A 23 0.74 11.96 0.51
C GLY A 23 1.88 11.20 1.17
N VAL A 24 2.51 10.25 0.47
CA VAL A 24 3.68 9.48 0.99
C VAL A 24 4.92 10.38 1.04
N GLN A 25 5.17 11.16 -0.02
CA GLN A 25 6.27 12.12 -0.06
C GLN A 25 6.12 13.20 1.02
N TYR A 26 4.90 13.71 1.19
CA TYR A 26 4.59 14.70 2.22
C TYR A 26 4.72 14.12 3.63
N ALA A 27 4.20 12.92 3.89
CA ALA A 27 4.37 12.25 5.17
C ALA A 27 5.86 12.05 5.52
N ARG A 28 6.67 11.60 4.56
CA ARG A 28 8.13 11.48 4.73
C ARG A 28 8.78 12.83 5.06
N LYS A 29 8.35 13.91 4.41
CA LYS A 29 8.84 15.27 4.71
C LYS A 29 8.54 15.66 6.16
N LEU A 30 7.30 15.47 6.60
CA LEU A 30 6.87 15.78 7.98
C LEU A 30 7.64 14.95 9.02
N ILE A 31 7.88 13.67 8.74
CA ILE A 31 8.69 12.78 9.60
C ILE A 31 10.12 13.32 9.70
N LYS A 32 10.76 13.61 8.57
CA LYS A 32 12.14 14.13 8.54
C LYS A 32 12.29 15.50 9.20
N GLU A 33 11.26 16.35 9.11
CA GLU A 33 11.21 17.65 9.78
C GLU A 33 10.92 17.52 11.29
N GLY A 34 10.65 16.32 11.79
CA GLY A 34 10.39 16.06 13.21
C GLY A 34 9.01 16.52 13.69
N VAL A 35 8.08 16.76 12.77
CA VAL A 35 6.74 17.32 13.05
C VAL A 35 5.94 16.42 13.99
N ILE A 36 6.00 15.11 13.80
CA ILE A 36 5.37 14.12 14.69
C ILE A 36 6.34 13.52 15.73
N GLY A 37 7.54 14.08 15.85
CA GLY A 37 8.56 13.61 16.78
C GLY A 37 9.25 12.33 16.32
N GLU A 38 9.70 11.55 17.30
CA GLU A 38 10.29 10.23 17.06
C GLU A 38 9.18 9.24 16.68
N ILE A 39 9.41 8.43 15.65
CA ILE A 39 8.46 7.42 15.21
C ILE A 39 8.51 6.22 16.13
N LEU A 40 7.34 5.75 16.56
CA LEU A 40 7.16 4.64 17.49
C LEU A 40 6.60 3.41 16.78
N SER A 41 5.56 3.60 15.96
CA SER A 41 4.93 2.50 15.24
C SER A 41 4.35 2.86 13.88
N CYS A 42 4.22 1.85 13.03
CA CYS A 42 3.46 1.92 11.79
C CYS A 42 2.36 0.85 11.75
N HIS A 43 1.21 1.16 11.16
CA HIS A 43 0.13 0.20 10.95
C HIS A 43 -0.38 0.29 9.53
N THR A 44 -0.50 -0.84 8.83
CA THR A 44 -1.10 -0.88 7.49
C THR A 44 -2.21 -1.89 7.43
N LYS A 45 -3.21 -1.57 6.63
CA LYS A 45 -4.21 -2.54 6.19
C LYS A 45 -4.41 -2.39 4.71
N ARG A 46 -4.64 -3.50 4.03
CA ARG A 46 -5.12 -3.56 2.65
C ARG A 46 -6.09 -4.73 2.54
N ASN A 47 -7.27 -4.48 3.09
CA ASN A 47 -8.26 -5.46 3.44
C ASN A 47 -9.54 -5.19 2.66
N GLY A 48 -10.11 -6.22 2.06
CA GLY A 48 -11.39 -6.16 1.36
C GLY A 48 -11.96 -7.56 1.15
N TRP A 49 -13.11 -7.62 0.49
CA TRP A 49 -13.76 -8.86 0.12
C TRP A 49 -13.68 -9.05 -1.38
N GLU A 50 -13.22 -10.21 -1.84
CA GLU A 50 -13.25 -10.57 -3.25
C GLU A 50 -14.26 -11.67 -3.51
N ASN A 51 -15.04 -11.50 -4.56
CA ASN A 51 -15.99 -12.52 -4.96
C ASN A 51 -15.34 -13.54 -5.87
N LYS A 52 -15.93 -14.74 -5.91
CA LYS A 52 -15.55 -15.76 -6.87
C LYS A 52 -15.69 -15.21 -8.28
N GLN A 53 -14.61 -15.30 -9.04
CA GLN A 53 -14.56 -14.82 -10.42
C GLN A 53 -14.97 -15.95 -11.38
N GLU A 54 -15.53 -15.59 -12.53
CA GLU A 54 -15.86 -16.57 -13.59
C GLU A 54 -14.60 -17.28 -14.11
N ARG A 55 -13.49 -16.53 -14.20
CA ARG A 55 -12.19 -17.04 -14.61
C ARG A 55 -11.13 -16.78 -13.55
N LEU A 56 -10.43 -17.84 -13.16
CA LEU A 56 -9.30 -17.74 -12.25
C LEU A 56 -8.09 -17.13 -12.95
N SER A 57 -7.54 -16.07 -12.36
CA SER A 57 -6.35 -15.35 -12.86
C SER A 57 -5.08 -15.85 -12.18
N TRP A 58 -3.93 -15.72 -12.86
CA TRP A 58 -2.61 -16.01 -12.28
C TRP A 58 -2.34 -15.25 -10.99
N LYS A 59 -3.00 -14.10 -10.80
CA LYS A 59 -2.88 -13.25 -9.60
C LYS A 59 -3.31 -13.98 -8.32
N LYS A 60 -4.14 -15.01 -8.45
CA LYS A 60 -4.69 -15.83 -7.35
C LYS A 60 -3.88 -17.10 -7.08
N MET A 61 -2.83 -17.33 -7.87
CA MET A 61 -1.95 -18.48 -7.74
C MET A 61 -0.67 -18.08 -7.01
N LYS A 62 -0.46 -18.64 -5.81
CA LYS A 62 0.66 -18.31 -4.92
C LYS A 62 2.01 -18.46 -5.61
N GLU A 63 2.16 -19.46 -6.47
CA GLU A 63 3.40 -19.73 -7.21
C GLU A 63 3.69 -18.70 -8.31
N GLN A 64 2.69 -17.94 -8.75
CA GLN A 64 2.80 -16.97 -9.85
C GLN A 64 2.79 -15.53 -9.33
N SER A 65 1.95 -15.23 -8.33
CA SER A 65 1.81 -13.88 -7.77
C SER A 65 2.58 -13.68 -6.47
N GLY A 66 2.92 -14.76 -5.76
CA GLY A 66 3.38 -14.73 -4.37
C GLY A 66 2.26 -14.42 -3.36
N GLY A 67 1.00 -14.38 -3.79
CA GLY A 67 -0.14 -13.98 -2.97
C GLY A 67 -0.15 -12.48 -2.63
N HIS A 68 -1.02 -12.09 -1.70
CA HIS A 68 -1.19 -10.68 -1.30
C HIS A 68 0.12 -10.01 -0.90
N LEU A 69 0.99 -10.67 -0.13
CA LEU A 69 2.25 -10.09 0.37
C LEU A 69 3.15 -9.58 -0.77
N TYR A 70 3.34 -10.36 -1.83
CA TYR A 70 4.23 -9.98 -2.93
C TYR A 70 3.51 -9.15 -3.98
N HIS A 71 2.27 -9.51 -4.31
CA HIS A 71 1.51 -8.81 -5.34
C HIS A 71 1.12 -7.39 -4.90
N HIS A 72 0.92 -7.18 -3.60
CA HIS A 72 0.57 -5.91 -2.99
C HIS A 72 1.63 -5.46 -1.98
N ILE A 73 2.91 -5.64 -2.33
CA ILE A 73 4.06 -5.32 -1.47
C ILE A 73 4.22 -3.83 -1.14
N HIS A 74 3.39 -2.97 -1.73
CA HIS A 74 3.44 -1.52 -1.60
C HIS A 74 3.43 -1.06 -0.14
N GLU A 75 2.55 -1.61 0.69
CA GLU A 75 2.45 -1.23 2.09
C GLU A 75 3.71 -1.61 2.89
N LEU A 76 4.30 -2.78 2.62
CA LEU A 76 5.55 -3.22 3.27
C LEU A 76 6.73 -2.34 2.86
N ASP A 77 6.86 -2.03 1.56
CA ASP A 77 7.86 -1.10 1.06
C ASP A 77 7.67 0.30 1.68
N CYS A 78 6.43 0.79 1.75
CA CYS A 78 6.12 2.10 2.31
C CYS A 78 6.51 2.20 3.80
N VAL A 79 6.23 1.17 4.61
CA VAL A 79 6.65 1.13 6.02
C VAL A 79 8.17 1.21 6.15
N GLN A 80 8.91 0.34 5.45
CA GLN A 80 10.38 0.35 5.49
C GLN A 80 10.96 1.67 4.94
N HIS A 81 10.33 2.23 3.90
CA HIS A 81 10.72 3.52 3.34
C HIS A 81 10.57 4.66 4.35
N LEU A 82 9.42 4.74 5.02
CA LEU A 82 9.12 5.80 5.99
C LEU A 82 9.94 5.69 7.26
N LEU A 83 10.17 4.47 7.75
CA LEU A 83 11.01 4.21 8.92
C LEU A 83 12.51 4.34 8.62
N GLY A 84 12.92 4.05 7.37
CA GLY A 84 14.32 4.06 6.97
C GLY A 84 15.12 2.89 7.55
N GLU A 85 14.44 1.81 7.93
CA GLU A 85 15.02 0.64 8.59
C GLU A 85 14.44 -0.64 8.00
N ILE A 86 15.18 -1.74 8.18
CA ILE A 86 14.71 -3.10 7.95
C ILE A 86 14.43 -3.75 9.31
N PRO A 87 13.36 -4.54 9.45
CA PRO A 87 13.07 -5.22 10.71
C PRO A 87 14.12 -6.30 11.02
N GLU A 88 14.41 -6.49 12.30
CA GLU A 88 15.26 -7.58 12.79
C GLU A 88 14.48 -8.87 13.07
N THR A 89 13.21 -8.74 13.47
CA THR A 89 12.31 -9.87 13.70
C THR A 89 11.02 -9.66 12.91
N VAL A 90 10.58 -10.73 12.25
CA VAL A 90 9.35 -10.75 11.44
C VAL A 90 8.53 -11.96 11.82
N THR A 91 7.28 -11.73 12.20
CA THR A 91 6.29 -12.78 12.42
C THR A 91 5.11 -12.55 11.49
N MET A 92 4.64 -13.59 10.81
CA MET A 92 3.42 -13.51 9.98
C MET A 92 2.57 -14.75 10.20
N ILE A 93 1.28 -14.52 10.41
CA ILE A 93 0.25 -15.55 10.52
C ILE A 93 -0.75 -15.32 9.40
N GLY A 94 -1.34 -16.38 8.89
CA GLY A 94 -2.37 -16.27 7.88
C GLY A 94 -2.90 -17.62 7.43
N GLY A 95 -3.79 -17.57 6.45
CA GLY A 95 -4.37 -18.76 5.84
C GLY A 95 -5.38 -18.40 4.76
N ASN A 96 -5.95 -19.45 4.15
CA ASN A 96 -7.08 -19.36 3.25
C ASN A 96 -8.35 -19.83 3.98
N LEU A 97 -9.18 -18.88 4.41
CA LEU A 97 -10.32 -19.10 5.29
C LEU A 97 -11.67 -19.11 4.55
N ALA A 98 -11.78 -18.41 3.43
CA ALA A 98 -13.03 -18.20 2.69
C ALA A 98 -12.91 -18.48 1.18
N HIS A 99 -11.70 -18.65 0.63
CA HIS A 99 -11.42 -18.81 -0.80
C HIS A 99 -10.79 -20.17 -1.12
N SER A 100 -11.29 -21.25 -0.49
CA SER A 100 -10.80 -22.61 -0.70
C SER A 100 -11.77 -23.44 -1.55
N GLY A 101 -11.23 -24.30 -2.41
CA GLY A 101 -12.00 -25.22 -3.24
C GLY A 101 -12.14 -24.82 -4.72
N PRO A 102 -12.93 -25.58 -5.51
CA PRO A 102 -12.99 -25.41 -6.95
C PRO A 102 -13.40 -24.01 -7.40
N GLY A 103 -12.58 -23.39 -8.26
CA GLY A 103 -12.80 -22.06 -8.81
C GLY A 103 -12.23 -20.90 -7.98
N PHE A 104 -11.51 -21.19 -6.90
CA PHE A 104 -10.63 -20.23 -6.23
C PHE A 104 -9.16 -20.56 -6.47
N GLY A 105 -8.30 -19.60 -6.16
CA GLY A 105 -6.84 -19.78 -6.16
C GLY A 105 -6.35 -20.50 -4.91
N ASN A 106 -5.03 -20.51 -4.73
CA ASN A 106 -4.35 -21.14 -3.58
C ASN A 106 -3.57 -20.14 -2.71
N GLU A 107 -3.77 -18.83 -2.91
CA GLU A 107 -3.22 -17.81 -2.02
C GLU A 107 -3.93 -17.79 -0.66
N ASP A 108 -3.23 -17.30 0.36
CA ASP A 108 -3.82 -16.97 1.66
C ASP A 108 -4.72 -15.74 1.50
N ASP A 109 -5.93 -15.75 2.06
CA ASP A 109 -6.91 -14.66 1.94
C ASP A 109 -6.98 -13.78 3.21
N MET A 110 -6.20 -14.10 4.23
CA MET A 110 -5.89 -13.25 5.37
C MET A 110 -4.41 -13.42 5.78
N LEU A 111 -3.70 -12.31 5.90
CA LEU A 111 -2.33 -12.22 6.38
C LEU A 111 -2.22 -11.13 7.45
N PHE A 112 -1.62 -11.47 8.59
CA PHE A 112 -1.34 -10.56 9.71
C PHE A 112 0.15 -10.64 10.04
N MET A 113 0.88 -9.57 9.76
CA MET A 113 2.32 -9.46 9.96
C MET A 113 2.64 -8.49 11.10
N THR A 114 3.63 -8.84 11.91
CA THR A 114 4.25 -7.96 12.91
C THR A 114 5.75 -7.87 12.65
N LEU A 115 6.27 -6.66 12.72
CA LEU A 115 7.68 -6.32 12.50
C LEU A 115 8.25 -5.67 13.76
N GLU A 116 9.44 -6.10 14.16
CA GLU A 116 10.24 -5.50 15.22
C GLU A 116 11.53 -4.97 14.62
N PHE A 117 11.86 -3.71 14.89
CA PHE A 117 13.02 -3.03 14.32
C PHE A 117 14.15 -2.92 15.36
N PRO A 118 15.43 -2.88 14.93
CA PRO A 118 16.58 -2.72 15.83
C PRO A 118 16.49 -1.49 16.73
N SER A 119 15.81 -0.43 16.28
CA SER A 119 15.58 0.77 17.08
C SER A 119 14.51 0.61 18.16
N GLY A 120 13.88 -0.56 18.29
CA GLY A 120 12.73 -0.80 19.19
C GLY A 120 11.37 -0.34 18.65
N LYS A 121 11.30 0.13 17.39
CA LYS A 121 10.04 0.47 16.72
C LYS A 121 9.27 -0.78 16.34
N LEU A 122 7.96 -0.64 16.20
CA LEU A 122 7.07 -1.75 15.85
C LEU A 122 6.25 -1.45 14.60
N ALA A 123 5.89 -2.46 13.82
CA ALA A 123 4.84 -2.30 12.83
C ALA A 123 3.91 -3.49 12.75
N THR A 124 2.64 -3.25 12.44
CA THR A 124 1.68 -4.30 12.10
C THR A 124 1.13 -4.06 10.69
N LEU A 125 1.05 -5.11 9.89
CA LEU A 125 0.61 -5.02 8.51
C LEU A 125 -0.40 -6.11 8.23
N GLU A 126 -1.54 -5.75 7.66
CA GLU A 126 -2.61 -6.67 7.29
C GLU A 126 -2.88 -6.61 5.80
N TRP A 127 -3.15 -7.78 5.23
CA TRP A 127 -3.66 -7.91 3.87
C TRP A 127 -4.70 -9.01 3.82
N GLY A 128 -5.60 -8.91 2.85
CA GLY A 128 -6.33 -10.09 2.40
C GLY A 128 -7.68 -9.77 1.82
N SER A 129 -8.27 -10.79 1.22
CA SER A 129 -9.47 -10.76 0.39
C SER A 129 -10.71 -11.36 1.04
N ALA A 130 -10.64 -11.70 2.33
CA ALA A 130 -11.76 -12.24 3.10
C ALA A 130 -12.31 -11.25 4.17
N PHE A 131 -12.13 -9.94 3.98
CA PHE A 131 -12.57 -8.91 4.92
C PHE A 131 -13.84 -8.20 4.41
N ASN A 132 -14.97 -8.46 5.07
CA ASN A 132 -16.22 -7.73 4.77
C ASN A 132 -16.19 -6.26 5.22
N TRP A 133 -15.26 -5.88 6.10
CA TRP A 133 -15.01 -4.50 6.47
C TRP A 133 -13.77 -3.99 5.72
N PRO A 134 -13.93 -3.13 4.70
CA PRO A 134 -12.82 -2.71 3.87
C PRO A 134 -11.98 -1.63 4.57
N GLU A 135 -10.67 -1.82 4.58
CA GLU A 135 -9.69 -0.86 5.12
C GLU A 135 -8.46 -0.84 4.22
N HIS A 136 -8.05 0.37 3.81
CA HIS A 136 -6.80 0.56 3.07
C HIS A 136 -6.09 1.81 3.57
N TYR A 137 -5.01 1.64 4.33
CA TYR A 137 -4.28 2.79 4.87
C TYR A 137 -2.86 2.46 5.30
N VAL A 138 -2.09 3.53 5.53
CA VAL A 138 -0.86 3.54 6.32
C VAL A 138 -1.01 4.56 7.45
N ILE A 139 -0.84 4.12 8.70
CA ILE A 139 -0.78 4.97 9.90
C ILE A 139 0.66 4.98 10.41
N ILE A 140 1.13 6.15 10.80
CA ILE A 140 2.44 6.38 11.42
C ILE A 140 2.21 7.11 12.74
N ASN A 141 2.65 6.54 13.85
CA ASN A 141 2.55 7.13 15.17
C ASN A 141 3.92 7.58 15.65
N GLY A 142 4.02 8.84 16.07
CA GLY A 142 5.20 9.39 16.70
C GLY A 142 4.90 10.02 18.06
N THR A 143 5.95 10.44 18.76
CA THR A 143 5.84 10.98 20.13
C THR A 143 5.08 12.30 20.23
N LYS A 144 4.91 13.04 19.13
CA LYS A 144 4.22 14.35 19.10
C LYS A 144 2.93 14.36 18.29
N GLY A 145 2.64 13.29 17.55
CA GLY A 145 1.48 13.22 16.68
C GLY A 145 1.44 11.95 15.82
N SER A 146 0.44 11.89 14.94
CA SER A 146 0.25 10.76 14.04
C SER A 146 -0.09 11.24 12.63
N ILE A 147 0.27 10.44 11.64
CA ILE A 147 -0.13 10.63 10.25
C ILE A 147 -0.97 9.41 9.84
N LYS A 148 -2.08 9.64 9.13
CA LYS A 148 -2.82 8.61 8.40
C LYS A 148 -2.83 8.97 6.91
N ILE A 149 -2.41 8.03 6.07
CA ILE A 149 -2.62 8.07 4.63
C ILE A 149 -3.72 7.06 4.37
N ASP A 150 -4.96 7.53 4.28
CA ASP A 150 -6.12 6.69 3.99
C ASP A 150 -6.26 6.57 2.48
N MET A 151 -6.31 5.34 1.98
CA MET A 151 -6.52 5.01 0.57
C MET A 151 -7.92 4.45 0.32
N GLN A 152 -8.68 4.11 1.37
CA GLN A 152 -10.07 3.67 1.27
C GLN A 152 -10.98 4.90 1.26
N GLU A 153 -10.94 5.70 2.34
CA GLU A 153 -11.56 7.02 2.44
C GLU A 153 -10.56 8.11 2.03
N THR A 154 -10.12 8.06 0.76
CA THR A 154 -8.91 8.72 0.26
C THR A 154 -8.66 10.12 0.84
N ALA A 155 -7.73 10.22 1.80
CA ALA A 155 -7.34 11.46 2.46
C ALA A 155 -6.07 11.26 3.30
N GLY A 156 -5.18 12.25 3.27
CA GLY A 156 -4.10 12.40 4.23
C GLY A 156 -4.58 13.14 5.47
N SER A 157 -4.17 12.69 6.66
CA SER A 157 -4.49 13.34 7.93
C SER A 157 -3.26 13.43 8.81
N LEU A 158 -2.92 14.63 9.27
CA LEU A 158 -1.90 14.90 10.28
C LEU A 158 -2.59 15.30 11.58
N ARG A 159 -2.37 14.56 12.66
CA ARG A 159 -2.95 14.82 13.97
C ARG A 159 -1.87 15.21 14.99
N ILE A 160 -1.96 16.42 15.54
CA ILE A 160 -1.03 16.96 16.56
C ILE A 160 -1.84 17.66 17.65
N GLY A 161 -1.56 17.37 18.93
CA GLY A 161 -2.23 18.04 20.05
C GLY A 161 -3.77 17.94 20.03
N GLY A 162 -4.30 16.85 19.46
CA GLY A 162 -5.74 16.64 19.30
C GLY A 162 -6.38 17.30 18.07
N GLN A 163 -5.66 18.14 17.33
CA GLN A 163 -6.14 18.78 16.10
C GLN A 163 -5.73 17.98 14.87
N THR A 164 -6.63 17.86 13.89
CA THR A 164 -6.38 17.18 12.61
C THR A 164 -6.32 18.18 11.46
N LYS A 165 -5.27 18.09 10.64
CA LYS A 165 -5.15 18.80 9.36
C LYS A 165 -5.12 17.81 8.22
N HIS A 166 -5.88 18.07 7.17
CA HIS A 166 -5.93 17.22 5.99
C HIS A 166 -4.90 17.63 4.93
N PHE A 167 -4.42 16.65 4.17
CA PHE A 167 -3.55 16.83 3.00
C PHE A 167 -3.92 15.81 1.91
N LEU A 168 -3.47 16.07 0.68
CA LEU A 168 -3.79 15.22 -0.47
C LEU A 168 -2.95 13.93 -0.49
N VAL A 169 -3.58 12.81 -0.82
CA VAL A 169 -2.89 11.54 -1.07
C VAL A 169 -2.30 11.53 -2.48
N HIS A 170 -3.06 12.01 -3.45
CA HIS A 170 -2.66 12.17 -4.84
C HIS A 170 -2.40 13.64 -5.22
N GLU A 171 -2.34 13.96 -6.52
CA GLU A 171 -1.90 15.29 -6.98
C GLU A 171 -2.96 16.37 -6.75
N THR A 172 -4.25 16.02 -6.84
CA THR A 172 -5.36 16.97 -6.75
C THR A 172 -6.51 16.45 -5.88
N GLN A 173 -7.33 17.37 -5.37
CA GLN A 173 -8.55 17.02 -4.64
C GLN A 173 -9.52 16.19 -5.48
N GLU A 174 -9.64 16.52 -6.78
CA GLU A 174 -10.48 15.78 -7.72
C GLU A 174 -10.03 14.32 -7.86
N GLU A 175 -8.72 14.05 -7.93
CA GLU A 175 -8.19 12.69 -7.96
C GLU A 175 -8.49 11.93 -6.66
N ASP A 176 -8.30 12.56 -5.51
CA ASP A 176 -8.63 11.94 -4.22
C ASP A 176 -10.14 11.65 -4.09
N ASP A 177 -11.00 12.57 -4.56
CA ASP A 177 -12.45 12.40 -4.51
C ASP A 177 -12.94 11.30 -5.47
N ASP A 178 -12.38 11.21 -6.69
CA ASP A 178 -12.67 10.13 -7.65
C ASP A 178 -12.28 8.76 -7.07
N ARG A 179 -11.11 8.68 -6.44
CA ARG A 179 -10.63 7.47 -5.75
C ARG A 179 -11.56 7.09 -4.60
N ARG A 180 -11.88 8.04 -3.72
CA ARG A 180 -12.77 7.83 -2.58
C ARG A 180 -14.12 7.30 -3.05
N LYS A 181 -14.70 7.93 -4.09
CA LYS A 181 -15.97 7.49 -4.66
C LYS A 181 -15.87 6.07 -5.22
N GLY A 182 -14.81 5.75 -5.97
CA GLY A 182 -14.58 4.41 -6.52
C GLY A 182 -14.53 3.34 -5.44
N ASN A 183 -13.79 3.58 -4.35
CA ASN A 183 -13.61 2.62 -3.26
C ASN A 183 -14.88 2.41 -2.43
N MET A 184 -15.70 3.45 -2.28
CA MET A 184 -16.96 3.39 -1.51
C MET A 184 -18.12 2.81 -2.32
N THR A 185 -18.09 2.94 -3.65
CA THR A 185 -19.16 2.47 -4.55
C THR A 185 -18.85 1.12 -5.20
N SER A 186 -17.60 0.66 -5.16
CA SER A 186 -17.25 -0.68 -5.64
C SER A 186 -17.91 -1.71 -4.72
N GLU A 187 -19.08 -2.20 -5.12
CA GLU A 187 -19.84 -3.18 -4.34
C GLU A 187 -19.06 -4.48 -4.06
N MET A 188 -17.94 -4.77 -4.75
CA MET A 188 -17.38 -6.13 -4.76
C MET A 188 -15.84 -6.30 -4.90
N ASP A 189 -15.01 -5.25 -4.83
CA ASP A 189 -13.51 -5.40 -4.87
C ASP A 189 -12.70 -4.40 -4.01
N GLY A 190 -13.32 -3.38 -3.40
CA GLY A 190 -12.75 -2.44 -2.41
C GLY A 190 -11.25 -2.09 -2.56
N ALA A 191 -10.49 -2.25 -1.47
CA ALA A 191 -9.05 -2.03 -1.37
C ALA A 191 -8.18 -2.90 -2.29
N ILE A 192 -8.76 -3.95 -2.90
CA ILE A 192 -8.05 -5.02 -3.61
C ILE A 192 -8.49 -5.07 -5.07
N ALA A 193 -8.67 -3.91 -5.68
CA ALA A 193 -8.95 -3.85 -7.11
C ALA A 193 -7.75 -4.37 -7.92
N TYR A 194 -7.91 -5.52 -8.58
CA TYR A 194 -6.98 -5.96 -9.61
C TYR A 194 -7.31 -5.28 -10.94
N GLY A 195 -6.27 -4.82 -11.64
CA GLY A 195 -6.48 -4.15 -12.91
C GLY A 195 -7.17 -5.01 -13.97
N HIS A 196 -8.18 -4.44 -14.62
CA HIS A 196 -8.93 -5.01 -15.76
C HIS A 196 -8.84 -4.07 -16.97
N PRO A 197 -8.66 -4.59 -18.20
CA PRO A 197 -8.76 -3.76 -19.41
C PRO A 197 -10.10 -3.03 -19.45
N GLY A 198 -10.08 -1.70 -19.58
CA GLY A 198 -11.28 -0.85 -19.66
C GLY A 198 -11.81 -0.30 -18.33
N LYS A 199 -11.29 -0.71 -17.16
CA LYS A 199 -11.57 -0.08 -15.86
C LYS A 199 -10.39 0.82 -15.44
N LYS A 200 -10.66 2.03 -14.92
CA LYS A 200 -9.63 2.89 -14.32
C LYS A 200 -9.15 2.27 -13.01
N ASN A 201 -7.87 1.92 -12.94
CA ASN A 201 -7.27 1.27 -11.75
C ASN A 201 -6.88 2.28 -10.67
N THR A 202 -6.96 1.85 -9.41
CA THR A 202 -6.67 2.61 -8.18
C THR A 202 -5.20 3.03 -8.00
N ILE A 203 -4.23 2.37 -8.66
CA ILE A 203 -2.80 2.66 -8.44
C ILE A 203 -2.07 3.10 -9.72
N MET A 204 -2.45 2.61 -10.90
CA MET A 204 -1.60 2.67 -12.09
C MET A 204 -1.86 3.85 -13.04
N ALA A 205 -3.05 4.46 -13.01
CA ALA A 205 -3.51 5.30 -14.13
C ALA A 205 -3.05 6.78 -14.10
N CYS A 206 -2.61 7.35 -12.97
CA CYS A 206 -2.45 8.80 -12.88
C CYS A 206 -1.01 9.31 -13.06
N GLN A 207 0.03 8.54 -12.72
CA GLN A 207 1.36 9.13 -12.56
C GLN A 207 2.23 9.19 -13.83
N PHE A 208 1.98 8.32 -14.82
CA PHE A 208 2.82 8.29 -16.04
C PHE A 208 2.28 9.16 -17.18
N ASN A 209 1.02 9.58 -17.14
CA ASN A 209 0.38 10.25 -18.29
C ASN A 209 0.48 11.79 -18.31
N LYS A 210 1.09 12.42 -17.30
CA LYS A 210 1.11 13.90 -17.18
C LYS A 210 2.49 14.55 -17.33
N LYS A 211 3.59 13.80 -17.31
CA LYS A 211 4.94 14.34 -17.60
C LYS A 211 5.37 14.03 -19.03
N GLY A 212 4.60 14.56 -19.98
CA GLY A 212 5.07 14.74 -21.36
C GLY A 212 6.12 15.85 -21.40
N ASN A 213 7.34 15.55 -20.95
CA ASN A 213 8.49 16.37 -21.33
C ASN A 213 9.02 15.82 -22.65
N VAL A 214 8.70 16.56 -23.71
CA VAL A 214 9.38 16.54 -25.00
C VAL A 214 10.88 16.56 -24.75
N ILE A 215 11.59 15.52 -25.18
CA ILE A 215 13.04 15.57 -25.34
C ILE A 215 13.25 16.15 -26.76
N PRO A 216 13.77 17.39 -26.91
CA PRO A 216 14.19 17.89 -28.21
C PRO A 216 15.52 17.20 -28.62
N PRO A 217 15.89 17.24 -29.93
CA PRO A 217 16.50 16.14 -30.67
C PRO A 217 17.86 15.66 -30.18
#